data_AF-A0A328IS88-F1
#
_entry.id   AF-A0A328IS88-F1
#
_cell.length_a   1.000
_cell.length_b   1.000
_cell.length_c   1.000
_cell.angle_alpha   90.00
_cell.angle_beta   90.00
_cell.angle_gamma   90.00
#
_symmetry.space_group_name_H-M   'P 1'
#
loop_
_entity.id
_entity.type
_entity.pdbx_description
1 polymer ?
#
loop_
_entity_poly.entity_id
_entity_poly.type
_entity_poly.pdbx_seq_one_letter_code
_entity_poly.pdbx_strand_id
1 'polypeptide(L)'
;MYRLLSSRSGLIKDLTIDDKTYEVTIRDRNGHEIKKSGLSAGEKEVFAVSLLWGLAQTSQIKLPIIIDTPLSRLDSTHRDNIVSNYFPNAGEQVVILSTDTEIDTNYYRSLKPHLSGAGCLAFDQRQELTTFKPGYFWED
;
A
#
# COMPACT_ATOMS: atom_id res chain seq x y z
N MET A 1 0.06 10.47 6.49
CA MET A 1 0.05 9.34 5.53
C MET A 1 -0.76 9.63 4.28
N TYR A 2 -2.06 9.93 4.37
CA TYR A 2 -2.92 10.14 3.19
C TYR A 2 -2.36 11.03 2.07
N ARG A 3 -1.82 12.21 2.42
CA ARG A 3 -1.22 13.14 1.44
C ARG A 3 -0.04 12.56 0.64
N LEU A 4 0.68 11.59 1.21
CA LEU A 4 1.80 10.92 0.54
C LEU A 4 1.30 9.86 -0.45
N LEU A 5 0.13 9.27 -0.19
CA LEU A 5 -0.40 8.17 -1.00
C LEU A 5 -1.37 8.63 -2.09
N SER A 6 -2.10 9.72 -1.86
CA SER A 6 -3.09 10.25 -2.80
C SER A 6 -2.47 10.88 -4.05
N SER A 7 -3.00 10.55 -5.23
CA SER A 7 -2.66 11.19 -6.51
C SER A 7 -3.17 12.64 -6.59
N ARG A 8 -4.19 12.97 -5.78
CA ARG A 8 -4.79 14.30 -5.67
C ARG A 8 -4.52 14.90 -4.29
N SER A 9 -3.26 14.94 -3.88
CA SER A 9 -2.81 15.65 -2.67
C SER A 9 -3.25 17.13 -2.63
N GLY A 10 -3.79 17.67 -3.73
CA GLY A 10 -4.41 18.98 -3.81
C GLY A 10 -5.93 19.10 -3.65
N LEU A 11 -6.70 18.02 -3.53
CA LEU A 11 -8.14 18.14 -3.23
C LEU A 11 -8.42 18.19 -1.73
N ILE A 12 -7.65 17.43 -0.94
CA ILE A 12 -7.89 17.28 0.50
C ILE A 12 -6.90 18.14 1.27
N LYS A 13 -7.44 19.01 2.14
CA LYS A 13 -6.68 19.93 2.99
C LYS A 13 -6.35 19.30 4.33
N ASP A 14 -7.38 18.79 5.00
CA ASP A 14 -7.26 18.19 6.32
C ASP A 14 -8.14 16.96 6.50
N LEU A 15 -7.82 16.21 7.55
CA LEU A 15 -8.55 15.05 8.02
C LEU A 15 -8.59 15.16 9.54
N THR A 16 -9.79 15.06 10.12
CA THR A 16 -10.00 15.04 11.57
C THR A 16 -10.66 13.73 11.98
N ILE A 17 -10.25 13.19 13.12
CA ILE A 17 -10.83 12.01 13.73
C ILE A 17 -11.44 12.45 15.05
N ASP A 18 -12.74 12.23 15.23
CA ASP A 18 -13.41 12.48 16.51
C ASP A 18 -12.89 11.50 17.59
N ASP A 19 -12.53 12.00 18.76
CA ASP A 19 -11.89 11.22 19.82
C ASP A 19 -12.85 10.33 20.62
N LYS A 20 -14.17 10.48 20.41
CA LYS A 20 -15.21 9.69 21.07
C LYS A 20 -15.89 8.71 20.12
N THR A 21 -16.17 9.15 18.90
CA THR A 21 -16.89 8.35 17.89
C THR A 21 -15.96 7.70 16.89
N TYR A 22 -14.70 8.16 16.80
CA TYR A 22 -13.73 7.78 15.76
C TYR A 22 -14.21 8.09 14.34
N GLU A 23 -15.20 8.97 14.20
CA GLU A 23 -15.66 9.41 12.90
C GLU A 23 -14.57 10.22 12.20
N VAL A 24 -14.25 9.82 10.98
CA VAL A 24 -13.27 10.51 10.15
C VAL A 24 -13.97 11.48 9.21
N THR A 25 -13.68 12.77 9.39
CA THR A 25 -14.11 13.87 8.52
C THR A 25 -12.96 14.27 7.61
N ILE A 26 -13.24 14.43 6.31
CA ILE A 26 -12.27 14.85 5.30
C ILE A 26 -12.72 16.22 4.79
N ARG A 27 -11.83 17.21 4.75
CA ARG A 27 -12.15 18.54 4.19
C ARG A 27 -11.32 18.87 2.97
N ASP A 28 -11.96 19.53 2.01
CA ASP A 28 -11.29 20.07 0.83
C ASP A 28 -10.51 21.37 1.14
N ARG A 29 -9.81 21.90 0.13
CA ARG A 29 -9.08 23.18 0.25
C ARG A 29 -9.95 24.38 0.61
N ASN A 30 -11.22 24.33 0.25
CA ASN A 30 -12.21 25.38 0.51
C ASN A 30 -12.87 25.20 1.90
N GLY A 31 -12.53 24.14 2.63
CA GLY A 31 -13.09 23.82 3.94
C GLY A 31 -14.40 23.05 3.89
N HIS A 32 -14.85 22.63 2.70
CA HIS A 32 -16.05 21.80 2.57
C HIS A 32 -15.76 20.36 2.96
N GLU A 33 -16.69 19.77 3.69
CA GLU A 33 -16.63 18.36 4.02
C GLU A 33 -16.88 17.51 2.76
N ILE A 34 -15.93 16.62 2.48
CA ILE A 34 -16.05 15.63 1.43
C ILE A 34 -16.75 14.42 2.02
N LYS A 35 -17.99 14.18 1.59
CA LYS A 35 -18.70 12.95 1.93
C LYS A 35 -17.90 11.76 1.40
N LYS A 36 -17.73 10.70 2.22
CA LYS A 36 -17.05 9.46 1.81
C LYS A 36 -17.66 8.81 0.56
N SER A 37 -18.94 9.03 0.31
CA SER A 37 -19.62 8.59 -0.92
C SER A 37 -19.11 9.28 -2.19
N GLY A 38 -18.53 10.48 -2.07
CA GLY A 38 -17.95 11.24 -3.18
C GLY A 38 -16.53 10.82 -3.56
N LEU A 39 -15.90 9.92 -2.80
CA LEU A 39 -14.59 9.36 -3.15
C LEU A 39 -14.74 8.27 -4.23
N SER A 40 -13.82 8.28 -5.19
CA SER A 40 -13.66 7.18 -6.14
C SER A 40 -13.23 5.89 -5.44
N ALA A 41 -13.35 4.74 -6.13
CA ALA A 41 -12.93 3.45 -5.56
C ALA A 41 -11.44 3.46 -5.15
N GLY A 42 -10.56 3.96 -6.02
CA GLY A 42 -9.13 4.07 -5.72
C GLY A 42 -8.83 5.01 -4.56
N GLU A 43 -9.53 6.14 -4.44
CA GLU A 43 -9.36 7.06 -3.30
C GLU A 43 -9.82 6.45 -1.97
N LYS A 44 -10.89 5.64 -1.98
CA LYS A 44 -11.33 4.89 -0.78
C LYS A 44 -10.27 3.89 -0.33
N GLU A 45 -9.62 3.23 -1.28
CA GLU A 45 -8.57 2.25 -1.00
C GLU A 45 -7.31 2.94 -0.46
N VAL A 46 -6.87 4.02 -1.10
CA VAL A 46 -5.76 4.85 -0.60
C VAL A 46 -6.05 5.41 0.80
N PHE A 47 -7.29 5.84 1.04
CA PHE A 47 -7.73 6.29 2.36
C PHE A 47 -7.63 5.18 3.41
N ALA A 48 -8.13 3.98 3.09
CA ALA A 48 -8.06 2.83 4.00
C ALA A 48 -6.61 2.45 4.33
N VAL A 49 -5.74 2.33 3.31
CA VAL A 49 -4.30 2.05 3.49
C VAL A 49 -3.65 3.11 4.35
N SER A 50 -3.96 4.39 4.11
CA SER A 50 -3.40 5.51 4.89
C SER A 50 -3.80 5.50 6.35
N LEU A 51 -5.04 5.09 6.64
CA LEU A 51 -5.54 4.97 8.01
C LEU A 51 -4.86 3.80 8.72
N LEU A 52 -4.78 2.63 8.08
CA LEU A 52 -4.09 1.46 8.62
C LEU A 52 -2.61 1.76 8.89
N TRP A 53 -1.93 2.44 7.95
CA TRP A 53 -0.55 2.85 8.14
C TRP A 53 -0.39 3.84 9.30
N GLY A 54 -1.30 4.81 9.42
CA GLY A 54 -1.32 5.73 10.55
C GLY A 54 -1.47 4.99 11.89
N LEU A 55 -2.43 4.07 11.97
CA LEU A 55 -2.65 3.24 13.16
C LEU A 55 -1.43 2.40 13.52
N ALA A 56 -0.82 1.72 12.54
CA ALA A 56 0.38 0.92 12.73
C ALA A 56 1.52 1.76 13.32
N GLN A 57 1.77 2.95 12.76
CA GLN A 57 2.83 3.85 13.21
C GLN A 57 2.56 4.47 14.59
N THR A 58 1.30 4.68 14.95
CA THR A 58 0.93 5.14 16.29
C THR A 58 0.85 4.03 17.32
N SER A 59 0.74 2.77 16.87
CA SER A 59 0.77 1.62 17.76
C SER A 59 2.18 1.46 18.31
N GLN A 60 2.31 1.16 19.61
CA GLN A 60 3.62 0.82 20.20
C GLN A 60 4.00 -0.64 19.94
N ILE A 61 3.38 -1.27 18.95
CA ILE A 61 3.45 -2.71 18.71
C ILE A 61 4.29 -2.93 17.45
N LYS A 62 5.41 -3.63 17.61
CA LYS A 62 6.34 -3.98 16.53
C LYS A 62 5.97 -5.35 15.93
N LEU A 63 4.83 -5.40 15.26
CA LEU A 63 4.41 -6.60 14.52
C LEU A 63 4.80 -6.49 13.04
N PRO A 64 5.09 -7.63 12.38
CA PRO A 64 5.27 -7.65 10.95
C PRO A 64 3.97 -7.28 10.23
N ILE A 65 4.08 -6.50 9.17
CA ILE A 65 2.97 -6.15 8.28
C ILE A 65 3.03 -7.07 7.07
N ILE A 66 1.93 -7.77 6.82
CA ILE A 66 1.75 -8.62 5.63
C ILE A 66 0.78 -7.90 4.70
N ILE A 67 1.19 -7.67 3.45
CA ILE A 67 0.38 -7.02 2.42
C ILE A 67 0.16 -8.02 1.30
N ASP A 68 -1.09 -8.35 1.02
CA ASP A 68 -1.49 -9.28 -0.05
C ASP A 68 -2.16 -8.51 -1.20
N THR A 69 -1.82 -8.85 -2.43
CA THR A 69 -2.33 -8.21 -3.66
C THR A 69 -2.28 -6.68 -3.61
N PRO A 70 -1.10 -6.09 -3.42
CA PRO A 70 -0.98 -4.79 -2.76
C PRO A 70 -1.38 -3.60 -3.66
N LEU A 71 -1.54 -3.82 -4.97
CA LEU A 71 -1.74 -2.74 -5.96
C LEU A 71 -3.00 -2.92 -6.82
N SER A 72 -3.86 -3.88 -6.48
CA SER A 72 -5.11 -4.11 -7.19
C SER A 72 -5.97 -2.83 -7.21
N ARG A 73 -6.72 -2.59 -8.30
CA ARG A 73 -7.74 -1.50 -8.41
C ARG A 73 -7.25 -0.04 -8.29
N LEU A 74 -5.95 0.18 -8.13
CA LEU A 74 -5.33 1.50 -8.11
C LEU A 74 -4.81 1.92 -9.49
N ASP A 75 -4.88 3.23 -9.77
CA ASP A 75 -4.22 3.82 -10.94
C ASP A 75 -2.69 3.90 -10.74
N SER A 76 -1.96 4.22 -11.81
CA SER A 76 -0.49 4.26 -11.79
C SER A 76 0.07 5.24 -10.76
N THR A 77 -0.55 6.41 -10.59
CA THR A 77 -0.04 7.42 -9.64
C THR A 77 -0.17 6.94 -8.20
N HIS A 78 -1.32 6.34 -7.85
CA HIS A 78 -1.49 5.74 -6.53
C HIS A 78 -0.53 4.58 -6.29
N ARG A 79 -0.29 3.74 -7.30
CA ARG A 79 0.68 2.64 -7.23
C ARG A 79 2.10 3.15 -6.98
N ASP A 80 2.54 4.15 -7.74
CA ASP A 80 3.86 4.77 -7.58
C ASP A 80 4.05 5.28 -6.15
N ASN A 81 3.04 5.97 -5.61
CA ASN A 81 3.08 6.49 -4.25
C ASN A 81 3.12 5.37 -3.20
N ILE A 82 2.37 4.29 -3.38
CA ILE A 82 2.39 3.15 -2.46
C ILE A 82 3.75 2.46 -2.47
N VAL A 83 4.28 2.17 -3.66
CA VAL A 83 5.57 1.48 -3.81
C VAL A 83 6.71 2.31 -3.23
N SER A 84 6.72 3.62 -3.48
CA SER A 84 7.81 4.52 -3.05
C SER A 84 7.70 4.97 -1.58
N ASN A 85 6.48 5.20 -1.08
CA ASN A 85 6.29 5.79 0.25
C ASN A 85 5.77 4.80 1.29
N TYR A 86 4.85 3.89 0.93
CA TYR A 86 4.23 3.00 1.90
C TYR A 86 5.06 1.75 2.14
N PHE A 87 5.37 0.96 1.11
CA PHE A 87 6.03 -0.34 1.29
C PHE A 87 7.34 -0.28 2.11
N PRO A 88 8.25 0.69 1.89
CA PRO A 88 9.50 0.75 2.67
C PRO A 88 9.29 1.23 4.11
N ASN A 89 8.13 1.83 4.42
CA ASN A 89 7.89 2.56 5.67
C ASN A 89 6.64 2.07 6.42
N ALA A 90 6.02 0.98 5.97
CA ALA A 90 4.76 0.50 6.54
C ALA A 90 4.94 0.06 8.00
N GLY A 91 6.08 -0.56 8.31
CA GLY A 91 6.47 -1.01 9.64
C GLY A 91 7.92 -1.49 9.66
N GLU A 92 8.38 -2.07 10.78
CA GLU A 92 9.76 -2.55 10.91
C GLU A 92 10.07 -3.76 10.03
N GLN A 93 9.11 -4.68 9.90
CA GLN A 93 9.19 -5.80 8.97
C GLN A 93 7.94 -5.80 8.09
N VAL A 94 8.15 -5.83 6.78
CA VAL A 94 7.08 -5.84 5.77
C VAL A 94 7.28 -7.05 4.87
N VAL A 95 6.23 -7.85 4.73
CA VAL A 95 6.17 -8.99 3.81
C VAL A 95 5.12 -8.67 2.76
N ILE A 96 5.53 -8.67 1.49
CA ILE A 96 4.66 -8.35 0.37
C ILE A 96 4.42 -9.62 -0.43
N LEU A 97 3.15 -9.97 -0.60
CA LEU A 97 2.68 -11.05 -1.46
C LEU A 97 2.06 -10.41 -2.69
N SER A 98 2.68 -10.63 -3.85
CA SER A 98 2.29 -9.97 -5.08
C SER A 98 2.46 -10.88 -6.29
N THR A 99 1.73 -10.56 -7.35
CA THR A 99 1.93 -11.14 -8.66
C THR A 99 2.98 -10.36 -9.47
N ASP A 100 3.41 -10.96 -10.57
CA ASP A 100 4.25 -10.36 -11.60
C ASP A 100 3.59 -9.13 -12.27
N THR A 101 2.26 -9.09 -12.30
CA THR A 101 1.47 -7.97 -12.83
C THR A 101 1.29 -6.81 -11.85
N GLU A 102 1.52 -7.03 -10.56
CA GLU A 102 1.45 -5.97 -9.54
C GLU A 102 2.81 -5.31 -9.33
N ILE A 103 3.84 -6.10 -9.04
CA ILE A 103 5.21 -5.59 -8.91
C ILE A 103 6.00 -5.97 -10.15
N ASP A 104 5.97 -5.09 -11.14
CA ASP A 104 6.73 -5.23 -12.37
C ASP A 104 8.24 -5.02 -12.14
N THR A 105 9.03 -5.12 -13.21
CA THR A 105 10.49 -4.93 -13.15
C THR A 105 10.89 -3.52 -12.67
N ASN A 106 10.09 -2.48 -12.94
CA ASN A 106 10.40 -1.12 -12.53
C ASN A 106 10.13 -0.90 -11.04
N TYR A 107 8.98 -1.36 -10.55
CA TYR A 107 8.66 -1.35 -9.12
C TYR A 107 9.61 -2.24 -8.32
N TYR A 108 9.96 -3.41 -8.85
CA TYR A 108 10.95 -4.26 -8.20
C TYR A 108 12.31 -3.55 -8.07
N ARG A 109 12.76 -2.86 -9.14
CA ARG A 109 14.01 -2.11 -9.13
C ARG A 109 14.00 -0.96 -8.11
N SER A 110 12.87 -0.26 -7.95
CA SER A 110 12.74 0.81 -6.96
C SER A 110 12.69 0.29 -5.52
N LEU A 111 12.13 -0.91 -5.32
CA LEU A 111 12.09 -1.57 -4.01
C LEU A 111 13.42 -2.19 -3.62
N LYS A 112 14.23 -2.66 -4.57
CA LYS A 112 15.49 -3.40 -4.35
C LYS A 112 16.40 -2.81 -3.25
N PRO A 113 16.61 -1.48 -3.13
CA PRO A 113 17.43 -0.91 -2.06
C PRO A 113 16.90 -1.13 -0.64
N HIS A 114 15.60 -1.45 -0.51
CA HIS A 114 14.89 -1.64 0.75
C HIS A 114 14.60 -3.12 1.06
N LEU A 115 14.92 -4.04 0.15
CA LEU A 115 14.63 -5.46 0.31
C LEU A 115 15.72 -6.15 1.15
N SER A 116 15.29 -6.92 2.14
CA SER A 116 16.18 -7.88 2.84
C SER A 116 16.27 -9.22 2.09
N GLY A 117 15.30 -9.52 1.21
CA GLY A 117 15.27 -10.73 0.41
C GLY A 117 14.03 -10.75 -0.49
N ALA A 118 14.06 -11.62 -1.49
CA ALA A 118 12.94 -11.90 -2.39
C ALA A 118 12.88 -13.40 -2.69
N GLY A 119 11.67 -13.89 -2.95
CA GLY A 119 11.44 -15.27 -3.31
C GLY A 119 10.20 -15.41 -4.20
N CYS A 120 10.19 -16.45 -5.02
CA CYS A 120 9.12 -16.76 -5.95
C CYS A 120 8.57 -18.16 -5.66
N LEU A 121 7.24 -18.28 -5.63
CA LEU A 121 6.54 -19.56 -5.54
C LEU A 121 6.21 -20.01 -6.96
N ALA A 122 6.94 -21.01 -7.46
CA ALA A 122 6.75 -21.56 -8.80
C ALA A 122 5.88 -22.81 -8.73
N PHE A 123 4.66 -22.72 -9.26
CA PHE A 123 3.74 -23.85 -9.38
C PHE A 123 3.99 -24.62 -10.68
N ASP A 124 4.27 -25.91 -10.58
CA ASP A 124 4.34 -26.85 -11.70
C ASP A 124 2.97 -27.52 -11.88
N GLN A 125 2.26 -27.16 -12.96
CA GLN A 125 0.94 -27.75 -13.26
C GLN A 125 0.99 -29.24 -13.59
N ARG A 126 2.11 -29.77 -14.10
CA ARG A 126 2.23 -31.19 -14.46
C ARG A 126 2.45 -32.05 -13.23
N GLN A 127 3.16 -31.51 -12.24
CA GLN A 127 3.45 -32.20 -10.98
C GLN A 127 2.49 -31.83 -9.84
N GLU A 128 1.63 -30.83 -10.05
CA GLU A 128 0.75 -30.24 -9.03
C GLU A 128 1.53 -29.81 -7.77
N LEU A 129 2.74 -29.28 -7.96
CA LEU A 129 3.69 -28.98 -6.89
C LEU A 129 4.11 -27.50 -6.93
N THR A 130 4.09 -26.84 -5.77
CA THR A 130 4.68 -25.51 -5.59
C THR A 130 6.07 -25.62 -4.99
N THR A 131 7.05 -24.97 -5.62
CA THR A 131 8.43 -24.89 -5.12
C THR A 131 8.81 -23.44 -4.84
N PHE A 132 9.58 -23.23 -3.78
CA PHE A 132 10.18 -21.93 -3.50
C PHE A 132 11.48 -21.78 -4.29
N LYS A 133 11.66 -20.64 -4.95
CA LYS A 133 12.90 -20.24 -5.61
C LYS A 133 13.39 -18.92 -4.99
N PRO A 134 14.67 -18.79 -4.62
CA PRO A 134 15.23 -17.51 -4.25
C PRO A 134 15.20 -16.54 -5.45
N GLY A 135 15.14 -15.24 -5.18
CA GLY A 135 14.97 -14.24 -6.22
C GLY A 135 13.51 -13.97 -6.54
N TYR A 136 13.27 -12.87 -7.24
CA TYR A 136 11.93 -12.49 -7.72
C TYR A 136 11.74 -12.95 -9.18
N PHE A 137 10.59 -12.69 -9.82
CA PHE A 137 10.24 -13.21 -11.15
C PHE A 137 11.31 -13.02 -12.26
N TRP A 138 12.22 -12.06 -12.11
CA TRP A 138 13.23 -11.66 -13.10
C TRP A 138 14.67 -11.65 -12.57
N GLU A 139 14.90 -12.16 -11.36
CA GLU A 139 16.25 -12.36 -10.85
C GLU A 139 16.59 -13.85 -10.88
N ASP A 140 17.72 -14.18 -11.50
CA ASP A 140 18.29 -15.53 -11.56
C ASP A 140 19.08 -15.86 -10.27
#